data_AF-A0A937U1S8-F1
#
_entry.id   AF-A0A937U1S8-F1
#
_cell.length_a   1.000
_cell.length_b   1.000
_cell.length_c   1.000
_cell.angle_alpha   90.00
_cell.angle_beta   90.00
_cell.angle_gamma   90.00
#
_symmetry.space_group_name_H-M   'P 1'
#
loop_
_entity.id
_entity.type
_entity.pdbx_description
1 polymer ?
#
loop_
_entity_poly.entity_id
_entity_poly.type
_entity_poly.pdbx_seq_one_letter_code
_entity_poly.pdbx_strand_id
1 'polypeptide(L)'
;MLTGKTSALLEERKNKAEKLQAEGVTLYPSGYQVDITSSEAIDRFGHMDAEALEREGKSYAMAGRIIALRDFGKASFIHIKDRTGRIQAYIRKDRVRHEKFNTFKLMDIGDFIGIMGRLFKTRTGELTLLAEDISLLAKSMRPLPEKWHGLTDVETRYRQ
;
A
#
# COMPACT_ATOMS: atom_id res chain seq x y z
N MET A 1 -30.35 -7.24 -1.78
CA MET A 1 -29.54 -7.42 -0.55
C MET A 1 -28.10 -6.87 -0.64
N LEU A 2 -27.75 -6.02 -1.61
CA LEU A 2 -26.38 -5.45 -1.74
C LEU A 2 -26.13 -4.21 -0.86
N THR A 3 -27.18 -3.46 -0.49
CA THR A 3 -27.10 -2.19 0.25
C THR A 3 -26.63 -2.35 1.71
N GLY A 4 -26.98 -3.45 2.38
CA GLY A 4 -26.59 -3.69 3.78
C GLY A 4 -25.09 -3.96 3.98
N LYS A 5 -24.43 -4.66 3.03
CA LYS A 5 -22.99 -4.96 3.10
C LYS A 5 -22.14 -3.71 2.90
N THR A 6 -22.53 -2.83 1.98
CA THR A 6 -21.81 -1.57 1.74
C THR A 6 -21.87 -0.65 2.96
N SER A 7 -23.02 -0.57 3.64
CA SER A 7 -23.17 0.23 4.86
C SER A 7 -22.26 -0.24 5.99
N ALA A 8 -22.16 -1.56 6.22
CA ALA A 8 -21.29 -2.10 7.26
C ALA A 8 -19.80 -1.84 7.00
N LEU A 9 -19.37 -1.95 5.74
CA LEU A 9 -17.98 -1.70 5.34
C LEU A 9 -17.61 -0.21 5.40
N LEU A 10 -18.53 0.69 5.08
CA LEU A 10 -18.35 2.13 5.27
C LEU A 10 -18.15 2.47 6.75
N GLU A 11 -18.96 1.88 7.62
CA GLU A 11 -18.86 2.08 9.06
C GLU A 11 -17.54 1.52 9.61
N GLU A 12 -17.09 0.35 9.16
CA GLU A 12 -15.78 -0.19 9.51
C GLU A 12 -14.64 0.76 9.12
N ARG A 13 -14.68 1.31 7.90
CA ARG A 13 -13.67 2.27 7.42
C ARG A 13 -13.68 3.57 8.23
N LYS A 14 -14.86 4.05 8.61
CA LYS A 14 -15.02 5.20 9.50
C LYS A 14 -14.41 4.93 10.88
N ASN A 15 -14.73 3.80 11.49
CA ASN A 15 -14.15 3.39 12.77
C ASN A 15 -12.61 3.28 12.72
N LYS A 16 -12.06 2.77 11.62
CA LYS A 16 -10.60 2.73 11.41
C LYS A 16 -10.00 4.13 11.27
N ALA A 17 -10.67 5.02 10.54
CA ALA A 17 -10.25 6.41 10.40
C ALA A 17 -10.22 7.15 11.74
N GLU A 18 -11.24 6.98 12.57
CA GLU A 18 -11.31 7.56 13.92
C GLU A 18 -10.18 7.03 14.82
N LYS A 19 -9.88 5.72 14.77
CA LYS A 19 -8.76 5.13 15.50
C LYS A 19 -7.42 5.70 15.05
N LEU A 20 -7.20 5.84 13.74
CA LEU A 20 -6.00 6.47 13.19
C LEU A 20 -5.82 7.89 13.72
N GLN A 21 -6.90 8.69 13.76
CA GLN A 21 -6.86 10.04 14.30
C GLN A 21 -6.58 10.05 15.81
N ALA A 22 -7.16 9.13 16.58
CA ALA A 22 -6.90 8.97 18.01
C ALA A 22 -5.43 8.58 18.29
N GLU A 23 -4.79 7.86 17.37
CA GLU A 23 -3.35 7.55 17.39
C GLU A 23 -2.47 8.70 16.84
N GLY A 24 -3.05 9.87 16.54
CA GLY A 24 -2.33 11.05 16.06
C GLY A 24 -1.99 11.03 14.56
N VAL A 25 -2.53 10.08 13.78
CA VAL A 25 -2.31 10.01 12.34
C VAL A 25 -3.19 11.01 11.60
N THR A 26 -2.56 11.89 10.83
CA THR A 26 -3.28 12.77 9.89
C THR A 26 -3.76 11.95 8.69
N LEU A 27 -5.08 11.93 8.43
CA LEU A 27 -5.67 11.11 7.36
C LEU A 27 -5.37 11.62 5.95
N TYR A 28 -5.08 12.92 5.83
CA TYR A 28 -4.88 13.65 4.56
C TYR A 28 -3.73 14.66 4.69
N PRO A 29 -2.47 14.21 4.85
CA PRO A 29 -1.32 15.10 4.96
C PRO A 29 -1.03 15.85 3.65
N SER A 30 -0.36 17.00 3.76
CA SER A 30 0.10 17.77 2.61
C SER A 30 1.38 17.17 2.01
N GLY A 31 1.19 16.28 1.05
CA GLY A 31 2.28 15.78 0.21
C GLY A 31 3.15 14.68 0.83
N TYR A 32 3.98 14.09 -0.03
CA TYR A 32 4.94 13.04 0.30
C TYR A 32 6.03 13.04 -0.78
N GLN A 33 7.30 13.05 -0.38
CA GLN A 33 8.40 13.01 -1.32
C GLN A 33 8.59 11.58 -1.83
N VAL A 34 8.64 11.43 -3.16
CA VAL A 34 8.85 10.15 -3.84
C VAL A 34 10.18 10.21 -4.56
N ASP A 35 11.03 9.22 -4.33
CA ASP A 35 12.33 9.10 -4.98
C ASP A 35 12.22 8.41 -6.34
N ILE A 36 11.32 7.42 -6.45
CA ILE A 36 11.21 6.56 -7.62
C ILE A 36 9.78 6.03 -7.78
N THR A 37 9.35 5.89 -9.03
CA THR A 37 8.10 5.23 -9.38
C THR A 37 8.26 3.71 -9.48
N SER A 38 7.15 2.98 -9.49
CA SER A 38 7.13 1.53 -9.60
C SER A 38 7.73 1.02 -10.92
N SER A 39 7.44 1.68 -12.04
CA SER A 39 8.05 1.30 -13.32
C SER A 39 9.56 1.56 -13.31
N GLU A 40 9.99 2.75 -12.88
CA GLU A 40 11.43 3.06 -12.80
C GLU A 40 12.19 2.08 -11.89
N ALA A 41 11.58 1.67 -10.77
CA ALA A 41 12.18 0.68 -9.89
C ALA A 41 12.31 -0.69 -10.59
N ILE A 42 11.27 -1.13 -11.31
CA ILE A 42 11.30 -2.38 -12.06
C ILE A 42 12.32 -2.32 -13.20
N ASP A 43 12.38 -1.23 -13.94
CA ASP A 43 13.27 -1.07 -15.10
C ASP A 43 14.74 -1.07 -14.63
N ARG A 44 15.04 -0.34 -13.56
CA ARG A 44 16.40 -0.21 -13.03
C ARG A 44 16.88 -1.42 -12.25
N PHE A 45 16.01 -2.09 -11.49
CA PHE A 45 16.41 -3.07 -10.48
C PHE A 45 15.79 -4.46 -10.70
N GLY A 46 14.79 -4.57 -11.57
CA GLY A 46 14.04 -5.81 -11.78
C GLY A 46 14.87 -6.96 -12.37
N HIS A 47 15.94 -6.63 -13.10
CA HIS A 47 16.87 -7.59 -13.70
C HIS A 47 18.03 -7.98 -12.78
N MET A 48 18.22 -7.27 -11.67
CA MET A 48 19.29 -7.55 -10.70
C MET A 48 18.94 -8.77 -9.84
N ASP A 49 19.98 -9.53 -9.47
CA ASP A 49 19.86 -10.61 -8.50
C ASP A 49 19.81 -10.10 -7.06
N ALA A 50 19.58 -11.00 -6.11
CA ALA A 50 19.44 -10.65 -4.70
C ALA A 50 20.72 -10.05 -4.11
N GLU A 51 21.89 -10.56 -4.48
CA GLU A 51 23.19 -10.10 -3.97
C GLU A 51 23.53 -8.69 -4.49
N ALA A 52 23.21 -8.40 -5.74
CA ALA A 52 23.39 -7.07 -6.33
C ALA A 52 22.48 -6.02 -5.67
N LEU A 53 21.23 -6.38 -5.36
CA LEU A 53 20.30 -5.49 -4.65
C LEU A 53 20.73 -5.27 -3.19
N GLU A 54 21.25 -6.29 -2.53
CA GLU A 54 21.79 -6.15 -1.17
C GLU A 54 23.00 -5.20 -1.14
N ARG A 55 23.87 -5.27 -2.14
CA ARG A 55 25.01 -4.35 -2.31
C ARG A 55 24.60 -2.91 -2.64
N GLU A 56 23.52 -2.71 -3.40
CA GLU A 56 22.96 -1.38 -3.64
C GLU A 56 22.54 -0.73 -2.32
N GLY A 57 21.84 -1.48 -1.46
CA GLY A 57 21.59 -1.13 -0.05
C GLY A 57 20.81 0.16 0.21
N LYS A 58 20.47 0.93 -0.84
CA LYS A 58 19.82 2.23 -0.74
C LYS A 58 18.32 2.09 -0.48
N SER A 59 17.83 2.93 0.43
CA SER A 59 16.39 3.06 0.67
C SER A 59 15.78 4.05 -0.33
N TYR A 60 14.58 3.72 -0.80
CA TYR A 60 13.81 4.51 -1.75
C TYR A 60 12.41 4.77 -1.17
N ALA A 61 11.96 6.02 -1.24
CA ALA A 61 10.60 6.42 -0.94
C ALA A 61 9.71 6.27 -2.18
N MET A 62 8.59 5.56 -2.02
CA MET A 62 7.59 5.31 -3.05
C MET A 62 6.20 5.63 -2.49
N ALA A 63 5.26 6.00 -3.36
CA ALA A 63 3.87 6.22 -2.95
C ALA A 63 2.90 5.59 -3.95
N GLY A 64 1.79 5.07 -3.44
CA GLY A 64 0.77 4.45 -4.28
C GLY A 64 -0.45 3.99 -3.50
N ARG A 65 -1.42 3.47 -4.23
CA ARG A 65 -2.67 2.94 -3.69
C ARG A 65 -2.54 1.46 -3.37
N ILE A 66 -2.95 1.02 -2.19
CA ILE A 66 -2.97 -0.40 -1.85
C ILE A 66 -4.03 -1.10 -2.73
N ILE A 67 -3.60 -2.04 -3.58
CA ILE A 67 -4.48 -2.80 -4.50
C ILE A 67 -4.60 -4.29 -4.15
N ALA A 68 -3.74 -4.76 -3.24
CA ALA A 68 -3.77 -6.09 -2.64
C ALA A 68 -3.09 -6.04 -1.26
N LEU A 69 -3.62 -6.80 -0.31
CA LEU A 69 -3.06 -6.94 1.03
C LEU A 69 -3.22 -8.39 1.47
N ARG A 70 -2.10 -9.01 1.89
CA ARG A 70 -2.05 -10.35 2.47
C ARG A 70 -1.38 -10.24 3.83
N ASP A 71 -2.14 -10.58 4.88
CA ASP A 71 -1.66 -10.49 6.26
C ASP A 71 -1.27 -11.86 6.83
N PHE A 72 -0.15 -11.89 7.56
CA PHE A 72 0.41 -13.03 8.25
C PHE A 72 0.64 -12.72 9.74
N GLY A 73 -0.12 -11.78 10.30
CA GLY A 73 -0.01 -11.33 11.69
C GLY A 73 1.14 -10.34 11.88
N LYS A 74 2.37 -10.84 12.08
CA LYS A 74 3.57 -10.00 12.32
C LYS A 74 4.21 -9.45 11.05
N ALA A 75 3.73 -9.88 9.88
CA ALA A 75 4.20 -9.41 8.59
C ALA A 75 3.05 -9.35 7.59
N SER A 76 3.18 -8.51 6.57
CA SER A 76 2.19 -8.39 5.51
C SER A 76 2.87 -8.15 4.17
N PHE A 77 2.32 -8.76 3.12
CA PHE A 77 2.68 -8.45 1.73
C PHE A 77 1.57 -7.61 1.12
N ILE A 78 1.93 -6.49 0.53
CA ILE A 78 0.99 -5.63 -0.18
C ILE A 78 1.48 -5.36 -1.61
N HIS A 79 0.55 -4.99 -2.48
CA HIS A 79 0.90 -4.33 -3.74
C HIS A 79 0.39 -2.91 -3.69
N ILE A 80 1.28 -1.96 -3.95
CA ILE A 80 0.91 -0.57 -4.19
C ILE A 80 0.92 -0.31 -5.70
N LYS A 81 -0.09 0.43 -6.17
CA LYS A 81 -0.21 0.89 -7.55
C LYS A 81 -0.01 2.40 -7.59
N ASP A 82 0.94 2.87 -8.37
CA ASP A 82 1.14 4.29 -8.65
C ASP A 82 0.67 4.64 -10.08
N ARG A 83 1.07 5.81 -10.57
CA ARG A 83 0.71 6.28 -11.92
C ARG A 83 1.35 5.49 -13.07
N THR A 84 2.43 4.76 -12.80
CA THR A 84 3.24 4.05 -13.82
C THR A 84 3.05 2.55 -13.78
N GLY A 85 2.64 1.98 -12.65
CA GLY A 85 2.56 0.54 -12.50
C GLY A 85 2.22 0.11 -11.09
N ARG A 86 2.72 -1.06 -10.70
CA ARG A 86 2.58 -1.59 -9.35
C ARG A 86 3.89 -2.22 -8.90
N ILE A 87 4.13 -2.17 -7.60
CA ILE A 87 5.25 -2.87 -6.96
C ILE A 87 4.79 -3.56 -5.68
N GLN A 88 5.43 -4.67 -5.34
CA GLN A 88 5.19 -5.34 -4.07
C GLN A 88 5.95 -4.62 -2.96
N ALA A 89 5.36 -4.56 -1.76
CA ALA A 89 6.05 -4.18 -0.55
C ALA A 89 5.87 -5.26 0.52
N TYR A 90 6.90 -5.45 1.34
CA TYR A 90 6.93 -6.38 2.45
C TYR A 90 7.13 -5.61 3.75
N ILE A 91 6.16 -5.73 4.65
CA ILE A 91 6.09 -4.98 5.89
C ILE A 91 6.23 -5.96 7.04
N ARG A 92 7.16 -5.71 7.97
CA ARG A 92 7.35 -6.55 9.17
C ARG A 92 7.40 -5.71 10.43
N LYS A 93 6.78 -6.23 11.49
CA LYS A 93 6.68 -5.57 12.81
C LYS A 93 8.04 -5.26 13.45
N ASP A 94 9.07 -6.06 13.15
CA ASP A 94 10.42 -5.92 13.69
C ASP A 94 11.31 -4.97 12.88
N ARG A 95 10.85 -4.50 11.71
CA ARG A 95 11.59 -3.59 10.83
C ARG A 95 11.00 -2.20 10.79
N VAL A 96 9.67 -2.12 10.74
CA VAL A 96 8.94 -0.85 10.82
C VAL A 96 8.80 -0.47 12.29
N ARG A 97 8.90 0.82 12.61
CA ARG A 97 8.66 1.34 13.97
C ARG A 97 7.33 0.80 14.50
N HIS A 98 7.29 0.39 15.77
CA HIS A 98 6.14 -0.31 16.35
C HIS A 98 4.81 0.44 16.16
N GLU A 99 4.81 1.74 16.40
CA GLU A 99 3.66 2.64 16.20
C GLU A 99 3.20 2.67 14.73
N LYS A 100 4.15 2.72 13.81
CA LYS A 100 3.89 2.70 12.36
C LYS A 100 3.34 1.34 11.89
N PHE A 101 3.73 0.25 12.53
CA PHE A 101 3.15 -1.06 12.22
C PHE A 101 1.70 -1.19 12.70
N ASN A 102 1.38 -0.69 13.90
CA ASN A 102 0.02 -0.72 14.42
C ASN A 102 -0.92 0.16 13.58
N THR A 103 -0.48 1.38 13.23
CA THR A 103 -1.23 2.26 12.33
C THR A 103 -1.42 1.64 10.94
N PHE A 104 -0.42 0.93 10.40
CA PHE A 104 -0.57 0.17 9.15
C PHE A 104 -1.67 -0.89 9.22
N LYS A 105 -1.89 -1.54 10.37
CA LYS A 105 -2.98 -2.52 10.53
C LYS A 105 -4.38 -1.90 10.44
N LEU A 106 -4.48 -0.58 10.56
CA LEU A 106 -5.72 0.17 10.38
C LEU A 106 -5.91 0.65 8.93
N MET A 107 -4.93 0.44 8.06
CA MET A 107 -5.02 0.78 6.63
C MET A 107 -5.66 -0.35 5.84
N ASP A 108 -6.36 0.01 4.76
CA ASP A 108 -7.15 -0.90 3.93
C ASP A 108 -6.74 -0.82 2.46
N ILE A 109 -7.13 -1.85 1.70
CA ILE A 109 -7.13 -1.79 0.22
C ILE A 109 -7.89 -0.53 -0.23
N GLY A 110 -7.31 0.24 -1.14
CA GLY A 110 -7.83 1.51 -1.63
C GLY A 110 -7.22 2.74 -0.96
N ASP A 111 -6.60 2.61 0.21
CA ASP A 111 -5.88 3.72 0.84
C ASP A 111 -4.61 4.06 0.04
N PHE A 112 -4.25 5.35 0.01
CA PHE A 112 -2.96 5.80 -0.52
C PHE A 112 -1.95 5.86 0.61
N ILE A 113 -0.77 5.30 0.35
CA ILE A 113 0.31 5.22 1.32
C ILE A 113 1.65 5.62 0.70
N GLY A 114 2.53 6.13 1.53
CA GLY A 114 3.96 6.27 1.26
C GLY A 114 4.70 5.16 2.00
N ILE A 115 5.68 4.56 1.33
CA ILE A 115 6.54 3.52 1.90
C ILE A 115 7.98 3.88 1.57
N MET A 116 8.85 3.79 2.58
CA MET A 116 10.28 3.94 2.41
C MET A 116 10.97 2.64 2.81
N GLY A 117 11.93 2.19 2.03
CA GLY A 117 12.68 0.99 2.35
C GLY A 117 13.63 0.54 1.25
N ARG A 118 14.27 -0.60 1.45
CA ARG A 118 15.26 -1.16 0.51
C ARG A 118 14.63 -2.14 -0.44
N LEU A 119 15.11 -2.17 -1.68
CA LEU A 119 14.66 -3.14 -2.67
C LEU A 119 15.35 -4.49 -2.45
N PHE A 120 14.60 -5.58 -2.58
CA PHE A 120 15.11 -6.95 -2.54
C PHE A 120 14.31 -7.85 -3.48
N LYS A 121 14.83 -9.05 -3.72
CA LYS A 121 14.12 -10.12 -4.46
C LYS A 121 13.56 -11.14 -3.48
N THR A 122 12.27 -11.44 -3.64
CA THR A 122 11.64 -12.57 -2.93
C THR A 122 12.12 -13.90 -3.49
N ARG A 123 11.78 -15.01 -2.80
CA ARG A 123 12.11 -16.37 -3.27
C ARG A 123 11.51 -16.71 -4.65
N THR A 124 10.42 -16.04 -5.03
CA THR A 124 9.78 -16.19 -6.34
C THR A 124 10.34 -15.25 -7.40
N GLY A 125 11.39 -14.46 -7.09
CA GLY A 125 12.02 -13.53 -8.02
C GLY A 125 11.25 -12.22 -8.24
N GLU A 126 10.19 -11.95 -7.48
CA GLU A 126 9.47 -10.67 -7.54
C GLU A 126 10.29 -9.58 -6.84
N LEU A 127 10.44 -8.42 -7.49
CA LEU A 127 11.09 -7.24 -6.92
C LEU A 127 10.16 -6.61 -5.88
N THR A 128 10.66 -6.44 -4.66
CA THR A 128 9.85 -6.06 -3.51
C THR A 128 10.56 -5.00 -2.68
N LEU A 129 9.81 -4.02 -2.19
CA LEU A 129 10.30 -3.01 -1.24
C LEU A 129 10.16 -3.55 0.19
N LEU A 130 11.28 -3.78 0.88
CA LEU A 130 11.30 -4.09 2.31
C LEU A 130 11.10 -2.81 3.11
N ALA A 131 9.90 -2.64 3.67
CA ALA A 131 9.51 -1.41 4.34
C ALA A 131 10.30 -1.19 5.65
N GLU A 132 10.84 0.01 5.78
CA GLU A 132 11.48 0.55 6.98
C GLU A 132 10.60 1.64 7.61
N ASP A 133 9.84 2.38 6.78
CA ASP A 133 8.80 3.30 7.22
C ASP A 133 7.56 3.23 6.33
N ILE A 134 6.42 3.61 6.90
CA ILE A 134 5.13 3.67 6.23
C ILE A 134 4.29 4.85 6.73
N SER A 135 3.62 5.52 5.81
CA SER A 135 2.78 6.68 6.10
C SER A 135 1.47 6.62 5.33
N LEU A 136 0.36 6.92 6.00
CA LEU A 136 -0.93 7.12 5.34
C LEU A 136 -0.92 8.48 4.63
N LEU A 137 -1.33 8.49 3.36
CA LEU A 137 -1.42 9.71 2.54
C LEU A 137 -2.86 10.10 2.23
N ALA A 138 -3.74 9.11 2.08
CA ALA A 138 -5.18 9.35 2.02
C ALA A 138 -5.95 8.11 2.44
N LYS A 139 -6.82 8.26 3.46
CA LYS A 139 -7.79 7.21 3.82
C LYS A 139 -8.90 7.14 2.77
N SER A 140 -9.11 5.96 2.20
CA SER A 140 -10.24 5.65 1.35
C SER A 140 -11.43 5.26 2.22
N MET A 141 -12.51 6.04 2.13
CA MET A 141 -13.75 5.76 2.87
C MET A 141 -14.63 4.74 2.14
N ARG A 142 -14.48 4.63 0.82
CA ARG A 142 -15.21 3.65 0.00
C ARG A 142 -14.27 2.53 -0.44
N PRO A 143 -14.76 1.29 -0.54
CA PRO A 143 -13.98 0.19 -1.10
C PRO A 143 -13.73 0.39 -2.60
N LEU A 144 -12.69 -0.25 -3.13
CA LEU A 144 -12.52 -0.39 -4.56
C LEU A 144 -13.64 -1.29 -5.14
N PRO A 145 -14.04 -1.08 -6.41
CA PRO A 145 -14.92 -2.01 -7.11
C PRO A 145 -14.36 -3.44 -7.11
N GLU A 146 -15.22 -4.45 -7.01
CA GLU A 146 -14.79 -5.86 -7.02
C GLU A 146 -14.14 -6.25 -8.37
N LYS A 147 -13.02 -6.99 -8.30
CA LYS A 147 -12.22 -7.40 -9.47
C LYS A 147 -12.96 -8.35 -10.42
N TRP A 148 -13.94 -9.11 -9.94
CA TRP A 148 -14.56 -10.21 -10.68
C TRP A 148 -15.66 -9.79 -11.65
N HIS A 149 -16.34 -8.67 -11.39
CA HIS A 149 -17.42 -8.20 -12.27
C HIS A 149 -17.00 -7.06 -13.20
N GLY A 150 -15.76 -6.57 -13.07
CA GLY A 150 -15.31 -5.36 -13.75
C GLY A 150 -16.19 -4.15 -13.43
N LEU A 151 -15.82 -2.96 -13.92
CA LEU A 151 -16.84 -1.92 -14.12
C LEU A 151 -17.65 -2.31 -15.36
N THR A 152 -18.62 -3.21 -15.18
CA THR A 152 -19.58 -3.60 -16.20
C THR A 152 -20.61 -2.50 -16.45
N ASP A 153 -20.86 -1.66 -15.43
CA ASP A 153 -21.72 -0.51 -15.55
C ASP A 153 -21.01 0.64 -16.29
N VAL A 154 -21.45 0.86 -17.53
CA VAL A 154 -21.00 1.91 -18.44
C VAL A 154 -21.20 3.30 -17.83
N GLU A 155 -22.31 3.51 -17.09
CA GLU A 155 -22.60 4.80 -16.46
C GLU A 155 -21.63 5.06 -15.31
N THR A 156 -21.42 4.08 -14.44
CA THR A 156 -20.42 4.19 -13.35
C THR A 156 -19.01 4.43 -13.92
N ARG A 157 -18.64 3.78 -15.03
CA ARG A 157 -17.33 3.97 -15.68
C ARG A 157 -17.13 5.37 -16.25
N TYR A 158 -18.20 6.02 -16.72
CA TYR A 158 -18.11 7.40 -17.22
C TYR A 158 -18.22 8.45 -16.11
N ARG A 159 -18.79 8.12 -14.94
CA ARG A 159 -19.08 9.08 -13.87
C ARG A 159 -18.13 9.01 -12.66
N GLN A 160 -17.38 7.92 -12.47
CA GLN A 160 -16.50 7.69 -11.32
C GLN A 160 -15.12 7.18 -11.74
#